data_AF-A0A3A8EY34-F1
#
_entry.id   AF-A0A3A8EY34-F1
#
_cell.length_a   1.000
_cell.length_b   1.000
_cell.length_c   1.000
_cell.angle_alpha   90.00
_cell.angle_beta   90.00
_cell.angle_gamma   90.00
#
_symmetry.space_group_name_H-M   'P 1'
#
loop_
_entity.id
_entity.type
_entity.pdbx_description
1 polymer ?
#
loop_
_entity_poly.entity_id
_entity_poly.type
_entity_poly.pdbx_seq_one_letter_code
_entity_poly.pdbx_strand_id
1 'polypeptide(L)' 'MACLIKVSEFIRRVYGEEDATPPTPQTITRSCRRGELPAEQKGKLWYIDWELYQKRTGADLVDKVLRG' A
#
# COMPACT_ATOMS: atom_id res chain seq x y z
N MET A 1 -3.71 7.00 14.41
CA MET A 1 -2.87 8.18 14.04
C MET A 1 -2.45 7.88 12.62
N ALA A 2 -2.91 8.61 11.60
CA ALA A 2 -2.69 8.20 10.21
C ALA A 2 -1.19 8.01 9.91
N CYS A 3 -0.77 6.76 9.78
CA CYS A 3 0.62 6.38 9.53
C CYS A 3 0.87 6.49 8.03
N LEU A 4 1.36 7.65 7.60
CA LEU A 4 1.66 7.92 6.19
C LEU A 4 3.09 7.48 5.87
N ILE A 5 3.22 6.49 4.99
CA ILE A 5 4.51 5.98 4.53
C ILE A 5 4.78 6.40 3.08
N LYS A 6 6.06 6.52 2.70
CA LYS A 6 6.45 6.81 1.32
C LYS A 6 6.15 5.60 0.43
N VAL A 7 5.91 5.86 -0.86
CA VAL A 7 5.73 4.80 -1.88
C VAL A 7 6.91 3.82 -1.91
N SER A 8 8.15 4.30 -1.76
CA SER A 8 9.34 3.44 -1.71
C SER A 8 9.32 2.46 -0.54
N GLU A 9 8.90 2.95 0.64
CA GLU A 9 8.79 2.14 1.85
C GLU A 9 7.64 1.12 1.73
N PHE A 10 6.52 1.53 1.13
CA PHE A 10 5.42 0.62 0.83
C PHE A 10 5.86 -0.52 -0.09
N ILE A 11 6.61 -0.24 -1.15
CA ILE A 11 7.11 -1.26 -2.07
C ILE A 11 7.98 -2.27 -1.31
N ARG A 12 8.92 -1.78 -0.49
CA ARG A 12 9.79 -2.63 0.32
C ARG A 12 9.02 -3.51 1.30
N ARG A 13 8.00 -2.95 1.97
CA ARG A 13 7.18 -3.68 2.97
C ARG A 13 6.22 -4.70 2.36
N VAL A 14 5.61 -4.40 1.22
CA VAL A 14 4.57 -5.25 0.62
C VAL A 14 5.15 -6.28 -0.35
N TYR A 15 6.18 -5.90 -1.10
CA TYR A 15 6.73 -6.75 -2.16
C TYR A 15 8.10 -7.34 -1.79
N GLY A 16 8.80 -6.85 -0.77
CA GLY A 16 10.10 -7.39 -0.35
C GLY A 16 11.26 -7.06 -1.31
N GLU A 17 12.47 -7.55 -0.99
CA GLU A 17 13.71 -7.24 -1.74
C GLU A 17 14.27 -8.42 -2.57
N GLU A 18 14.04 -9.69 -2.20
CA GLU A 18 14.91 -10.79 -2.71
C GLU A 18 14.38 -11.66 -3.85
N ASP A 19 13.06 -11.76 -4.11
CA ASP A 19 12.54 -12.60 -5.21
C ASP A 19 11.24 -12.07 -5.87
N ALA A 20 10.80 -10.87 -5.49
CA ALA A 20 9.65 -10.25 -6.12
C ALA A 20 10.08 -9.40 -7.32
N THR A 21 9.22 -9.28 -8.32
CA THR A 21 9.31 -8.21 -9.32
C THR A 21 8.47 -7.03 -8.81
N PRO A 22 9.01 -6.16 -7.92
CA PRO A 22 8.21 -5.10 -7.34
C PRO A 22 7.68 -4.17 -8.45
N PRO A 23 6.43 -3.72 -8.35
CA PRO A 23 5.93 -2.69 -9.24
C PRO A 23 6.80 -1.44 -9.08
N THR A 24 7.12 -0.80 -10.20
CA THR A 24 7.87 0.46 -10.16
C THR A 24 7.11 1.51 -9.33
N PRO A 25 7.80 2.48 -8.72
CA PRO A 25 7.15 3.58 -7.99
C PRO A 25 6.09 4.32 -8.81
N GLN A 26 6.24 4.36 -10.13
CA GLN A 26 5.28 4.94 -11.05
C GLN A 26 3.97 4.15 -11.11
N THR A 27 4.05 2.82 -11.12
CA THR A 27 2.87 1.93 -11.05
C THR A 27 2.09 2.17 -9.77
N ILE A 28 2.77 2.21 -8.62
CA ILE A 28 2.11 2.50 -7.33
C ILE A 28 1.49 3.90 -7.34
N THR A 29 2.21 4.91 -7.82
CA THR A 29 1.70 6.29 -7.92
C THR A 29 0.45 6.37 -8.81
N ARG A 30 0.40 5.58 -9.91
CA ARG A 30 -0.79 5.48 -10.76
C ARG A 30 -1.97 4.85 -10.03
N SER A 31 -1.76 3.78 -9.26
CA SER A 31 -2.81 3.18 -8.43
C SER A 31 -3.31 4.14 -7.34
N CYS A 32 -2.42 4.95 -6.75
CA CYS A 32 -2.83 6.02 -5.83
C CYS A 32 -3.72 7.06 -6.52
N ARG A 33 -3.35 7.51 -7.73
CA ARG A 33 -4.17 8.44 -8.52
C ARG A 33 -5.52 7.85 -8.95
N ARG A 34 -5.56 6.54 -9.21
CA ARG A 34 -6.79 5.80 -9.55
C ARG A 34 -7.69 5.55 -8.34
N GLY A 35 -7.22 5.80 -7.11
CA GLY A 35 -7.96 5.54 -5.87
C GLY A 35 -7.98 4.07 -5.44
N GLU A 36 -7.14 3.22 -6.05
CA GLU A 36 -7.04 1.80 -5.72
C GLU A 36 -6.32 1.57 -4.40
N LEU A 37 -5.33 2.42 -4.11
CA LEU A 37 -4.60 2.41 -2.86
C LEU A 37 -5.05 3.57 -1.98
N PRO A 38 -5.23 3.35 -0.66
CA PRO A 38 -5.48 4.43 0.28
C PRO A 38 -4.21 5.28 0.40
N ALA A 39 -4.19 6.39 -0.32
CA ALA A 39 -3.05 7.27 -0.41
C ALA A 39 -3.48 8.73 -0.42
N GLU A 40 -2.62 9.59 0.10
CA GLU A 40 -2.79 11.03 0.17
C GLU A 40 -1.65 11.70 -0.59
N GLN A 41 -2.00 12.65 -1.46
CA GLN A 41 -1.02 13.49 -2.12
C GLN A 41 -0.68 14.69 -1.22
N LYS A 42 0.57 14.78 -0.78
CA LYS A 42 1.08 15.94 -0.05
C LYS A 42 2.10 16.67 -0.92
N GLY A 43 1.66 17.78 -1.50
CA GLY A 43 2.42 18.53 -2.49
C GLY A 43 2.63 17.73 -3.77
N LYS A 44 3.89 17.45 -4.12
CA LYS A 44 4.25 16.67 -5.32
C LYS A 44 4.44 15.17 -5.07
N LEU A 45 4.43 14.75 -3.80
CA LEU A 45 4.69 13.37 -3.41
C LEU A 45 3.41 12.68 -2.94
N TRP A 46 3.34 11.38 -3.22
CA TRP A 46 2.29 10.51 -2.75
C TRP A 46 2.76 9.75 -1.51
N TYR A 47 1.88 9.69 -0.52
CA TYR A 47 2.07 8.94 0.71
C TYR A 47 0.93 7.95 0.85
N ILE A 48 1.23 6.73 1.26
CA ILE A 48 0.23 5.68 1.46
C ILE A 48 -0.16 5.68 2.93
N ASP A 49 -1.46 5.66 3.20
CA ASP A 49 -1.98 5.45 4.55
C ASP A 49 -1.84 3.97 4.89
N TRP A 50 -0.82 3.67 5.68
CA TRP A 50 -0.48 2.31 6.05
C TRP A 50 -1.52 1.70 6.99
N GLU A 51 -2.08 2.47 7.93
CA GLU A 51 -3.12 1.96 8.82
C GLU A 51 -4.38 1.58 8.01
N LEU A 52 -4.79 2.44 7.07
CA LEU A 52 -5.95 2.17 6.23
C LEU A 52 -5.70 1.02 5.25
N TYR A 53 -4.50 0.95 4.67
CA TYR A 53 -4.09 -0.17 3.83
C TYR A 53 -4.14 -1.50 4.60
N GLN A 54 -3.53 -1.55 5.80
CA GLN A 54 -3.56 -2.74 6.66
C GLN A 54 -4.97 -3.11 7.08
N LYS A 55 -5.87 -2.15 7.34
CA LYS A 55 -7.28 -2.44 7.61
C LYS A 55 -7.99 -3.03 6.41
N ARG A 56 -7.76 -2.50 5.20
CA ARG A 56 -8.37 -3.02 3.95
C ARG A 56 -7.85 -4.42 3.62
N THR A 57 -6.54 -4.60 3.57
CA THR A 57 -5.88 -5.87 3.24
C THR A 57 -6.01 -6.90 4.35
N GLY A 58 -5.91 -6.46 5.61
CA GLY A 58 -6.08 -7.29 6.79
C GLY A 58 -7.51 -7.77 6.97
N ALA A 59 -8.52 -6.97 6.62
CA ALA A 59 -9.90 -7.45 6.57
C ALA A 59 -10.07 -8.55 5.51
N ASP A 60 -9.47 -8.40 4.33
CA ASP A 60 -9.51 -9.42 3.25
C ASP A 60 -8.78 -10.72 3.64
N LEU A 61 -7.68 -10.62 4.41
CA LEU A 61 -6.94 -11.77 4.94
C LEU A 61 -7.64 -12.45 6.12
N VAL A 62 -8.21 -11.69 7.05
CA VAL A 62 -8.89 -12.22 8.25
C VAL A 62 -10.21 -12.88 7.87
N ASP A 63 -10.97 -12.35 6.91
CA ASP A 63 -12.21 -12.97 6.43
C ASP A 63 -11.93 -14.30 5.68
N LYS A 64 -10.72 -14.48 5.13
CA LYS A 64 -10.27 -15.77 4.58
C LYS A 64 -9.85 -16.79 5.63
N VAL A 65 -9.31 -16.35 6.77
CA VAL A 65 -8.87 -17.25 7.86
C VAL A 65 -10.04 -17.66 8.77
N LEU A 66 -11.04 -16.79 8.97
CA LEU A 66 -12.22 -17.08 9.81
C LEU A 66 -13.31 -17.91 9.10
N ARG A 67 -13.15 -18.18 7.80
CA ARG A 67 -13.98 -19.13 7.03
C ARG A 67 -13.31 -20.50 6.89
N GLY A 68 -12.38 -20.83 7.79
CA GLY A 68 -11.78 -22.16 7.96
C GLY A 68 -12.36 -22.86 9.17
#